data_AF-A0A3N8HW02-F1
#
_entry.id   AF-A0A3N8HW02-F1
#
_cell.length_a   1.000
_cell.length_b   1.000
_cell.length_c   1.000
_cell.angle_alpha   90.00
_cell.angle_beta   90.00
_cell.angle_gamma   90.00
#
_symmetry.space_group_name_H-M   'P 1'
#
loop_
_entity.id
_entity.type
_entity.pdbx_description
1 polymer ?
#
loop_
_entity_poly.entity_id
_entity_poly.type
_entity_poly.pdbx_seq_one_letter_code
_entity_poly.pdbx_strand_id
1 'polypeptide(L)'
;MQRLVPITIIVMLIVDLLMVFTRLSPHTTMICGCALAGLFACGWAIGEILRLIGHWRDQRDANEKILMEQRFPFCHVTRLSSGQWFLTEKATGREYNPSEPAKRNAR
;
A
#
# COMPACT_ATOMS: atom_id res chain seq x y z
N MET A 1 -12.57 -13.97 23.88
CA MET A 1 -11.57 -14.97 24.34
C MET A 1 -10.48 -15.27 23.31
N GLN A 2 -10.72 -15.14 21.99
CA GLN A 2 -9.78 -15.49 20.92
C GLN A 2 -8.49 -14.61 20.85
N ARG A 3 -8.49 -13.40 21.41
CA ARG A 3 -7.32 -12.50 21.43
C ARG A 3 -6.38 -12.69 22.64
N LEU A 4 -6.82 -13.37 23.70
CA LEU A 4 -5.99 -13.61 24.89
C LEU A 4 -4.99 -14.75 24.66
N VAL A 5 -5.42 -15.81 23.97
CA VAL A 5 -4.57 -16.96 23.62
C VAL A 5 -3.31 -16.58 22.81
N PRO A 6 -3.37 -15.75 21.76
CA PRO A 6 -2.16 -15.34 21.04
C PRO A 6 -1.25 -14.46 21.91
N ILE A 7 -1.80 -13.61 22.77
CA ILE A 7 -0.98 -12.77 23.65
C ILE A 7 -0.25 -13.63 24.68
N THR A 8 -0.92 -14.61 25.30
CA THR A 8 -0.28 -15.51 26.27
C THR A 8 0.81 -16.37 25.63
N ILE A 9 0.61 -16.82 24.39
CA ILE A 9 1.63 -17.59 23.64
C ILE A 9 2.84 -16.70 23.33
N ILE A 10 2.62 -15.47 22.86
CA ILE A 10 3.71 -14.52 22.58
C ILE A 10 4.51 -14.23 23.85
N VAL A 11 3.83 -14.01 24.98
CA VAL A 11 4.50 -13.77 26.27
C VAL A 11 5.31 -14.98 26.72
N MET A 12 4.77 -16.20 26.62
CA MET A 12 5.52 -17.43 26.94
C MET A 12 6.76 -17.58 26.05
N LEU A 13 6.62 -17.37 24.73
CA LEU A 13 7.75 -17.42 23.80
C LEU A 13 8.84 -16.40 24.14
N ILE A 14 8.46 -15.17 24.54
CA ILE A 14 9.43 -14.15 24.98
C ILE A 14 10.16 -14.60 26.24
N VAL A 15 9.44 -15.15 27.22
CA VAL A 15 10.04 -15.62 28.49
C VAL A 15 11.00 -16.79 28.25
N ASP A 16 10.60 -17.78 27.45
CA ASP A 16 11.46 -18.92 27.09
C ASP A 16 12.71 -18.47 26.33
N LEU A 17 12.53 -17.55 25.37
CA LEU A 17 13.64 -16.96 24.63
C LEU A 17 14.61 -16.25 25.58
N LEU A 18 14.11 -15.40 26.49
CA LEU A 18 14.92 -14.72 27.49
C LEU A 18 15.67 -15.69 28.41
N MET A 19 15.01 -16.78 28.85
CA MET A 19 15.66 -17.83 29.63
C MET A 19 16.80 -18.49 28.85
N VAL A 20 16.60 -18.81 27.57
CA VAL A 20 17.66 -19.35 26.70
C VAL A 20 18.80 -18.36 26.55
N PHE A 21 18.51 -17.07 26.36
CA PHE A 21 19.53 -16.02 26.30
C PHE A 21 20.32 -15.89 27.60
N THR A 22 19.69 -15.99 28.77
CA THR A 22 20.39 -15.92 30.06
C THR A 22 21.29 -17.12 30.33
N ARG A 23 21.02 -18.26 29.68
CA ARG A 23 21.85 -19.47 29.76
C ARG A 23 22.94 -19.55 28.69
N LEU A 24 22.90 -18.68 27.69
CA LEU A 24 23.91 -18.60 26.64
C LEU A 24 25.16 -17.85 27.14
N SER A 25 26.33 -18.28 26.69
CA SER A 25 27.61 -17.63 26.99
C SER A 25 27.59 -16.13 26.62
N PRO A 26 28.27 -15.24 27.38
CA PRO A 26 28.26 -13.79 27.12
C PRO A 26 28.64 -13.39 25.69
N HIS A 27 29.45 -14.18 25.00
CA HIS A 27 29.80 -13.92 23.60
C HIS A 27 28.66 -14.21 22.64
N THR A 28 27.88 -15.28 22.86
CA THR A 28 26.79 -15.65 21.95
C THR A 28 25.56 -14.76 22.15
N THR A 29 25.33 -14.25 23.36
CA THR A 29 24.28 -13.25 23.62
C THR A 29 24.59 -11.93 22.92
N MET A 30 25.85 -11.49 22.90
CA MET A 30 26.26 -10.27 22.21
C MET A 30 26.07 -10.39 20.68
N ILE A 31 26.48 -11.51 20.08
CA ILE A 31 26.30 -11.77 18.64
C ILE A 31 24.81 -11.76 18.27
N CYS A 32 23.99 -12.46 19.05
CA CYS A 32 22.57 -12.61 18.73
C CYS A 32 21.78 -11.32 19.00
N GLY A 33 22.16 -10.54 20.02
CA GLY A 33 21.65 -9.18 20.24
C GLY A 33 21.96 -8.23 19.08
N CYS A 34 23.20 -8.24 18.58
CA CYS A 34 23.58 -7.45 17.41
C CYS A 34 22.80 -7.87 16.15
N ALA A 35 22.62 -9.17 15.94
CA ALA A 35 21.86 -9.69 14.81
C ALA A 35 20.38 -9.25 14.86
N LEU A 36 19.74 -9.34 16.04
CA LEU A 36 18.38 -8.86 16.24
C LEU A 36 18.25 -7.36 16.00
N ALA A 37 19.15 -6.56 16.61
CA ALA A 37 19.15 -5.11 16.41
C ALA A 37 19.29 -4.73 14.92
N GLY A 38 20.16 -5.44 14.19
CA GLY A 38 20.32 -5.28 12.75
C GLY A 38 19.05 -5.59 11.97
N LEU A 39 18.38 -6.71 12.28
CA LEU A 39 17.12 -7.08 11.63
C LEU A 39 16.00 -6.05 11.88
N PHE A 40 15.89 -5.55 13.11
CA PHE A 40 14.93 -4.50 13.44
C PHE A 40 15.21 -3.19 12.71
N ALA A 41 16.49 -2.77 12.65
CA ALA A 41 16.88 -1.57 11.91
C ALA A 41 16.57 -1.69 10.41
N CYS A 42 16.90 -2.84 9.81
CA CYS A 42 16.57 -3.11 8.40
C CYS A 42 15.06 -3.12 8.17
N GLY A 43 14.29 -3.79 9.03
CA GLY A 43 12.83 -3.83 8.92
C GLY A 43 12.21 -2.45 9.01
N TRP A 44 12.70 -1.61 9.92
CA TRP A 44 12.27 -0.21 10.06
C TRP A 44 12.57 0.61 8.80
N ALA A 45 13.81 0.52 8.30
CA ALA A 45 14.23 1.26 7.10
C ALA A 45 13.41 0.85 5.87
N ILE A 46 13.18 -0.45 5.66
CA ILE A 46 12.34 -0.97 4.57
C ILE A 46 10.90 -0.46 4.70
N GLY A 47 10.35 -0.46 5.93
CA GLY A 47 9.01 0.05 6.20
C GLY A 47 8.84 1.50 5.77
N GLU A 48 9.80 2.36 6.12
CA GLU A 48 9.74 3.78 5.73
C GLU A 48 9.88 3.97 4.21
N ILE A 49 10.76 3.21 3.57
CA ILE A 49 10.90 3.23 2.10
C ILE A 49 9.61 2.82 1.41
N LEU A 50 8.95 1.75 1.86
CA LEU A 50 7.67 1.32 1.31
C LEU A 50 6.58 2.39 1.52
N ARG A 51 6.59 3.07 2.66
CA ARG A 51 5.68 4.18 2.95
C ARG A 51 5.87 5.33 1.98
N LEU A 52 7.13 5.70 1.71
CA LEU A 52 7.50 6.72 0.74
C LEU A 52 7.05 6.33 -0.68
N ILE A 53 7.31 5.10 -1.11
CA ILE A 53 6.90 4.60 -2.43
C ILE A 53 5.36 4.63 -2.57
N GLY A 54 4.63 4.25 -1.53
CA GLY A 54 3.18 4.35 -1.49
C GLY A 54 2.70 5.79 -1.74
N HIS A 55 3.29 6.75 -1.03
CA HIS A 55 2.97 8.16 -1.22
C HIS A 55 3.24 8.66 -2.64
N TRP A 56 4.38 8.28 -3.24
CA TRP A 56 4.69 8.61 -4.63
C TRP A 56 3.70 8.01 -5.62
N ARG A 57 3.26 6.77 -5.38
CA ARG A 57 2.27 6.11 -6.23
C ARG A 57 0.93 6.84 -6.17
N ASP A 58 0.46 7.16 -4.96
CA ASP A 58 -0.80 7.88 -4.77
C ASP A 58 -0.74 9.28 -5.41
N GLN A 59 0.43 9.93 -5.33
CA GLN A 59 0.63 11.24 -5.96
C GLN A 59 0.63 11.16 -7.49
N ARG A 60 1.22 10.11 -8.08
CA ARG A 60 1.09 9.88 -9.53
C ARG A 60 -0.35 9.62 -9.92
N ASP A 61 -1.06 8.78 -9.17
CA ASP A 61 -2.45 8.43 -9.45
C ASP A 61 -3.37 9.67 -9.39
N ALA A 62 -3.15 10.55 -8.41
CA ALA A 62 -3.83 11.83 -8.31
C ALA A 62 -3.51 12.76 -9.50
N ASN A 63 -2.24 12.85 -9.89
CA ASN A 63 -1.82 13.69 -11.01
C ASN A 63 -2.38 13.19 -12.35
N GLU A 64 -2.38 11.87 -12.59
CA GLU A 64 -3.00 11.26 -13.77
C GLU A 64 -4.50 11.51 -13.81
N LYS A 65 -5.18 11.43 -12.65
CA LYS A 65 -6.61 11.74 -12.53
C LYS A 65 -6.90 13.20 -12.88
N ILE A 66 -6.12 14.14 -12.35
CA ILE A 66 -6.26 15.58 -12.65
C ILE A 66 -6.08 15.83 -14.16
N LEU A 67 -5.07 15.21 -14.78
CA LEU A 67 -4.83 15.33 -16.22
C LEU A 67 -6.02 14.82 -17.05
N MET A 68 -6.60 13.69 -16.65
CA MET A 68 -7.78 13.12 -17.32
C MET A 68 -9.02 13.99 -17.13
N GLU A 69 -9.23 14.55 -15.94
CA GLU A 69 -10.33 15.49 -15.66
C GLU A 69 -10.20 16.77 -16.49
N GLN A 70 -8.98 17.30 -16.66
CA GLN A 70 -8.73 18.45 -17.55
C GLN A 70 -9.01 18.12 -19.01
N ARG A 71 -8.69 16.89 -19.46
CA ARG A 71 -8.89 16.46 -20.85
C ARG A 71 -10.36 16.22 -21.18
N PHE A 72 -11.18 15.82 -20.20
CA PHE A 72 -12.60 15.51 -20.38
C PHE A 72 -13.49 16.19 -19.31
N PRO A 73 -13.65 17.53 -19.34
CA PRO A 73 -14.37 18.28 -18.29
C PRO A 73 -15.86 17.91 -18.17
N PHE A 74 -16.46 17.41 -19.26
CA PHE A 74 -17.86 17.02 -19.34
C PHE A 74 -18.11 15.54 -18.96
N CYS A 75 -17.05 14.78 -18.68
CA CYS A 75 -17.14 13.37 -18.29
C CYS A 75 -16.77 13.19 -16.82
N HIS A 76 -17.34 12.16 -16.18
CA HIS A 76 -16.84 11.59 -14.95
C HIS A 76 -15.69 10.63 -15.27
N VAL A 77 -14.55 10.88 -14.66
CA VAL A 77 -13.34 10.06 -14.82
C VAL A 77 -13.22 9.12 -13.63
N THR A 78 -13.33 7.81 -13.89
CA THR A 78 -13.12 6.77 -12.87
C THR A 78 -11.98 5.87 -13.32
N ARG A 79 -11.00 5.65 -12.45
CA ARG A 79 -9.95 4.66 -12.71
C ARG A 79 -10.42 3.28 -12.25
N LEU A 80 -10.40 2.31 -13.15
CA LEU A 80 -10.73 0.92 -12.83
C LEU A 80 -9.55 0.22 -12.15
N SER A 81 -9.83 -0.83 -11.38
CA SER A 81 -8.79 -1.69 -10.78
C SER A 81 -7.93 -2.41 -11.82
N SER A 82 -8.43 -2.53 -13.06
CA SER A 82 -7.69 -3.04 -14.22
C SER A 82 -6.65 -2.07 -14.77
N GLY A 83 -6.57 -0.83 -14.26
CA GLY A 83 -5.67 0.21 -14.74
C GLY A 83 -6.22 1.00 -15.95
N GLN A 84 -7.41 0.65 -16.44
CA GLN A 84 -8.08 1.40 -17.51
C GLN A 84 -8.86 2.59 -16.96
N TRP A 85 -9.01 3.64 -17.78
CA TRP A 85 -9.79 4.82 -17.47
C TRP A 85 -11.19 4.67 -18.05
N PHE A 86 -12.20 4.68 -17.17
CA PHE A 86 -13.59 4.66 -17.53
C PHE A 86 -14.13 6.10 -17.51
N LEU A 87 -14.58 6.56 -18.67
CA LEU A 87 -15.14 7.90 -18.84
C LEU A 87 -16.66 7.76 -18.97
N THR A 88 -17.42 8.52 -18.21
CA THR A 88 -18.89 8.51 -18.28
C THR A 88 -19.39 9.91 -18.58
N GLU A 89 -20.17 10.10 -19.62
CA GLU A 89 -20.70 11.42 -19.95
C GLU A 89 -21.71 11.89 -18.89
N LYS A 90 -21.53 13.10 -18.34
CA LYS A 90 -22.38 13.63 -17.27
C LYS A 90 -23.85 13.84 -17.71
N ALA A 91 -24.06 14.09 -19.00
CA ALA A 91 -25.39 14.40 -19.54
C ALA A 91 -26.25 13.15 -19.77
N THR A 92 -25.64 12.05 -20.20
CA THR A 92 -26.36 10.84 -20.63
C THR A 92 -26.10 9.62 -19.75
N GLY A 93 -25.08 9.68 -18.88
CA GLY A 93 -24.65 8.54 -18.06
C GLY A 93 -24.07 7.38 -18.87
N ARG A 94 -23.83 7.57 -20.18
CA ARG A 94 -23.25 6.54 -21.05
C ARG A 94 -21.74 6.55 -20.96
N GLU A 95 -21.15 5.38 -21.19
CA GLU A 95 -19.71 5.24 -21.37
C GLU A 95 -19.26 6.09 -22.56
N TYR A 96 -18.31 6.98 -22.32
CA TYR A 96 -17.71 7.82 -23.34
C TYR A 96 -16.58 7.03 -24.00
N ASN A 97 -16.83 6.55 -25.21
CA ASN A 97 -15.81 5.93 -26.05
C ASN A 97 -15.20 7.01 -26.96
N PRO A 98 -13.93 7.44 -26.75
CA PRO A 98 -13.29 8.45 -27.59
C PRO A 98 -13.10 8.00 -29.05
N SER A 99 -13.25 6.69 -29.33
CA SER A 99 -13.17 6.09 -30.67
C SER A 99 -14.46 6.25 -31.47
N GLU A 100 -15.58 6.53 -30.81
CA GLU A 100 -16.82 6.85 -31.51
C GLU A 100 -16.79 8.34 -31.89
N PRO A 101 -16.71 8.67 -33.19
CA PRO A 101 -16.88 10.06 -33.61
C PRO A 101 -18.25 10.51 -33.13
N ALA A 102 -18.26 11.59 -32.33
CA ALA A 102 -19.49 12.23 -31.89
C ALA A 102 -20.40 12.37 -33.10
N LYS A 103 -21.49 11.59 -33.13
CA LYS A 103 -22.55 11.78 -34.11
C LYS A 103 -23.12 13.16 -33.84
N ARG A 104 -22.57 14.15 -34.54
CA ARG A 104 -23.14 15.48 -34.73
C ARG A 104 -24.53 15.21 -35.30
N ASN A 105 -25.53 15.19 -34.42
CA ASN A 105 -26.92 15.16 -34.82
C ASN A 105 -27.12 16.37 -35.74
N ALA A 106 -27.39 16.07 -37.02
CA ALA A 106 -27.79 17.06 -37.99
C ALA A 106 -29.05 17.75 -37.48
N ARG A 107 -28.99 19.07 -37.35
CA ARG A 107 -30.17 19.94 -37.38
C ARG A 107 -29.80 21.25 -38.02
#